data_AF-A0A5A7ZN86-F1
#
_entry.id   AF-A0A5A7ZN86-F1
#
_cell.length_a   1.000
_cell.length_b   1.000
_cell.length_c   1.000
_cell.angle_alpha   90.00
_cell.angle_beta   90.00
_cell.angle_gamma   90.00
#
_symmetry.space_group_name_H-M   'P 1'
#
loop_
_entity.id
_entity.type
_entity.pdbx_description
1 polymer ?
#
loop_
_entity_poly.entity_id
_entity_poly.type
_entity_poly.pdbx_seq_one_letter_code
_entity_poly.pdbx_strand_id
1 'polypeptide(L)'
;MQLLIRSVLAFGGDFYWDDLILVGRAGTQSLLSAQYLFDDHDGHVMPGAFLVAGAITRLAPLEWIGPAISLVVLQLLASAALLRALYVILGWRPVLLIPLTFALFTPLTVPGFAWWAAGLNSLPMLAALAWVCADAILLVRTGNRRYAVTGILVYVGGLLFFEKSAVIPFVAFAVTALLAWVTGASVAQVWRRGFRLWTGLLTVTAAWIGVYLVVVDQQRWSLDLGMTWDLLWRSVTHGIMPGLAGGPWDWQRWAPASPWATPSAAVMALGWLVLAAVVAVSLARKERIGPVWLAAVGYAVACQVPIYLMRSSQFTALELAQTLRYLPDLVVVLALLSAVAFCAPNRASSRRLDSSPTRSVIVIVVAAAFVGSSLFSTATFLRVWQDSPVPAYLDNARTGLASVDPLGAPLLDQEVDPMVMQRVAAPENLASHMFALLPERPEFSSATTELRVLDSTGRLRDALVTWVRTIVPGPAPNCGYLVQTEDSEVVMPLDGPLLPADWTAEINYLANSEGSLTMSLTEGMPVKVPVHPGLNRVFVRLSGAGDAVRVSANTAALSVCIASGPIGFVAPR
;
A
#
# COMPACT_ATOMS: atom_id res chain seq x y z
N MET A 1 -17.01 -3.64 -20.84
CA MET A 1 -15.70 -3.18 -21.36
C MET A 1 -14.74 -2.78 -20.24
N GLN A 2 -15.01 -1.73 -19.45
CA GLN A 2 -14.06 -1.26 -18.42
C GLN A 2 -13.64 -2.36 -17.42
N LEU A 3 -14.58 -3.16 -16.90
CA LEU A 3 -14.25 -4.26 -15.99
C LEU A 3 -13.35 -5.32 -16.63
N LEU A 4 -13.48 -5.57 -17.94
CA LEU A 4 -12.60 -6.50 -18.64
C LEU A 4 -11.16 -5.96 -18.66
N ILE A 5 -10.98 -4.67 -18.94
CA ILE A 5 -9.67 -4.01 -18.90
C ILE A 5 -9.07 -4.07 -17.49
N ARG A 6 -9.88 -3.80 -16.46
CA ARG A 6 -9.46 -3.90 -15.06
C ARG A 6 -9.16 -5.33 -14.64
N SER A 7 -9.88 -6.31 -15.19
CA SER A 7 -9.59 -7.73 -14.96
C SER A 7 -8.25 -8.12 -15.58
N VAL A 8 -7.98 -7.73 -16.84
CA VAL A 8 -6.67 -7.95 -17.47
C VAL A 8 -5.54 -7.35 -16.65
N LEU A 9 -5.75 -6.15 -16.10
CA LEU A 9 -4.77 -5.50 -15.24
C LEU A 9 -4.58 -6.22 -13.90
N ALA A 10 -5.66 -6.63 -13.22
CA ALA A 10 -5.60 -7.33 -11.95
C ALA A 10 -4.96 -8.72 -12.09
N PHE A 11 -5.42 -9.53 -13.04
CA PHE A 11 -4.89 -10.88 -13.29
C PHE A 11 -3.55 -10.88 -14.03
N GLY A 12 -3.14 -9.75 -14.60
CA GLY A 12 -1.82 -9.58 -15.20
C GLY A 12 -0.77 -9.02 -14.25
N GLY A 13 -1.15 -8.70 -13.00
CA GLY A 13 -0.24 -8.28 -11.93
C GLY A 13 0.04 -9.41 -10.92
N ASP A 14 0.73 -9.05 -9.84
CA ASP A 14 1.01 -9.94 -8.71
C ASP A 14 1.26 -9.12 -7.42
N PHE A 15 1.53 -9.79 -6.31
CA PHE A 15 1.87 -9.21 -5.02
C PHE A 15 2.98 -8.17 -5.13
N TYR A 16 2.80 -7.07 -4.42
CA TYR A 16 3.77 -6.01 -4.33
C TYR A 16 3.82 -5.41 -2.93
N TRP A 17 5.03 -5.41 -2.35
CA TRP A 17 5.37 -4.62 -1.17
C TRP A 17 4.42 -4.80 0.02
N ASP A 18 3.57 -3.81 0.32
CA ASP A 18 2.57 -3.85 1.41
C ASP A 18 1.66 -5.07 1.34
N ASP A 19 1.44 -5.61 0.14
CA ASP A 19 0.65 -6.83 -0.03
C ASP A 19 1.28 -7.99 0.74
N LEU A 20 2.61 -8.10 0.75
CA LEU A 20 3.36 -9.11 1.49
C LEU A 20 3.41 -8.84 2.99
N ILE A 21 3.38 -7.57 3.41
CA ILE A 21 3.23 -7.17 4.82
C ILE A 21 1.88 -7.64 5.36
N LEU A 22 0.80 -7.43 4.59
CA LEU A 22 -0.55 -7.91 4.94
C LEU A 22 -0.59 -9.45 5.02
N VAL A 23 0.13 -10.13 4.12
CA VAL A 23 0.25 -11.60 4.13
C VAL A 23 0.98 -12.08 5.39
N GLY A 24 2.15 -11.52 5.70
CA GLY A 24 2.95 -11.93 6.85
C GLY A 24 2.21 -11.73 8.17
N ARG A 25 1.60 -10.54 8.36
CA ARG A 25 0.78 -10.25 9.55
C ARG A 25 -0.42 -11.17 9.68
N ALA A 26 -1.09 -11.47 8.56
CA ALA A 26 -2.19 -12.43 8.57
C ALA A 26 -1.72 -13.82 8.99
N GLY A 27 -0.45 -14.17 8.76
CA GLY A 27 0.14 -15.44 9.17
C GLY A 27 0.60 -15.51 10.61
N THR A 28 1.10 -14.40 11.15
CA THR A 28 1.70 -14.35 12.49
C THR A 28 0.73 -13.90 13.58
N GLN A 29 -0.43 -13.33 13.21
CA GLN A 29 -1.40 -12.77 14.15
C GLN A 29 -2.80 -13.37 14.00
N SER A 30 -3.64 -13.22 15.03
CA SER A 30 -5.06 -13.60 14.95
C SER A 30 -5.87 -12.50 14.26
N LEU A 31 -6.70 -12.89 13.28
CA LEU A 31 -7.48 -11.96 12.43
C LEU A 31 -8.45 -11.06 13.21
N LEU A 32 -8.90 -11.49 14.39
CA LEU A 32 -9.83 -10.72 15.23
C LEU A 32 -9.14 -10.02 16.40
N SER A 33 -7.81 -10.10 16.48
CA SER A 33 -7.05 -9.40 17.51
C SER A 33 -7.04 -7.89 17.25
N ALA A 34 -7.05 -7.11 18.33
CA ALA A 34 -6.94 -5.66 18.23
C ALA A 34 -5.61 -5.23 17.61
N GLN A 35 -4.52 -5.96 17.90
CA GLN A 35 -3.18 -5.71 17.35
C GLN A 35 -3.13 -5.85 15.82
N TYR A 36 -3.90 -6.79 15.26
CA TYR A 36 -3.99 -6.97 13.82
C TYR A 36 -4.90 -5.93 13.15
N LEU A 37 -6.08 -5.68 13.71
CA LEU A 37 -7.10 -4.83 13.09
C LEU A 37 -6.81 -3.32 13.26
N PHE A 38 -6.17 -2.92 14.35
CA PHE A 38 -5.85 -1.53 14.67
C PHE A 38 -4.33 -1.32 14.71
N ASP A 39 -3.64 -1.85 13.72
CA ASP A 39 -2.22 -1.59 13.49
C ASP A 39 -2.01 -0.18 12.90
N ASP A 40 -0.91 0.47 13.29
CA ASP A 40 -0.39 1.66 12.60
C ASP A 40 0.38 1.19 11.35
N HIS A 41 -0.36 0.95 10.27
CA HIS A 41 0.22 0.52 9.00
C HIS A 41 0.66 1.74 8.19
N ASP A 42 1.87 2.23 8.46
CA ASP A 42 2.42 3.44 7.83
C ASP A 42 1.47 4.67 7.89
N GLY A 43 0.84 4.87 9.05
CA GLY A 43 -0.07 5.98 9.31
C GLY A 43 -1.52 5.70 8.90
N HIS A 44 -1.82 4.48 8.46
CA HIS A 44 -3.17 4.05 8.11
C HIS A 44 -3.84 3.29 9.25
N VAL A 45 -5.13 3.56 9.46
CA VAL A 45 -6.01 2.75 10.34
C VAL A 45 -7.11 2.16 9.46
N MET A 46 -6.99 0.87 9.15
CA MET A 46 -7.78 0.22 8.11
C MET A 46 -8.26 -1.19 8.51
N PRO A 47 -9.02 -1.33 9.61
CA PRO A 47 -9.44 -2.63 10.14
C PRO A 47 -10.24 -3.48 9.13
N GLY A 48 -11.04 -2.83 8.27
CA GLY A 48 -11.77 -3.50 7.20
C GLY A 48 -10.86 -4.05 6.11
N ALA A 49 -9.80 -3.30 5.75
CA ALA A 49 -8.81 -3.75 4.78
C ALA A 49 -8.00 -4.93 5.31
N PHE A 50 -7.53 -4.85 6.56
CA PHE A 50 -6.85 -5.96 7.24
C PHE A 50 -7.73 -7.21 7.33
N LEU A 51 -8.99 -7.07 7.74
CA LEU A 51 -9.89 -8.22 7.86
C LEU A 51 -10.11 -8.92 6.51
N VAL A 52 -10.31 -8.15 5.42
CA VAL A 52 -10.49 -8.70 4.08
C VAL A 52 -9.20 -9.33 3.56
N ALA A 53 -8.06 -8.63 3.69
CA ALA A 53 -6.76 -9.14 3.27
C ALA A 53 -6.42 -10.44 4.00
N GLY A 54 -6.53 -10.45 5.33
CA GLY A 54 -6.26 -11.63 6.14
C GLY A 54 -7.19 -12.80 5.85
N ALA A 55 -8.49 -12.56 5.62
CA ALA A 55 -9.41 -13.61 5.22
C ALA A 55 -9.01 -14.23 3.86
N ILE A 56 -8.69 -13.40 2.86
CA ILE A 56 -8.24 -13.86 1.54
C ILE A 56 -6.95 -14.66 1.66
N THR A 57 -5.95 -14.12 2.36
CA THR A 57 -4.64 -14.76 2.54
C THR A 57 -4.76 -16.10 3.28
N ARG A 58 -5.61 -16.19 4.31
CA ARG A 58 -5.80 -17.47 5.04
C ARG A 58 -6.49 -18.55 4.20
N LEU A 59 -7.36 -18.16 3.27
CA LEU A 59 -8.05 -19.09 2.39
C LEU A 59 -7.12 -19.67 1.32
N ALA A 60 -6.22 -18.84 0.78
CA ALA A 60 -5.27 -19.24 -0.25
C ALA A 60 -3.95 -18.47 -0.06
N PRO A 61 -3.04 -18.96 0.80
CA PRO A 61 -1.79 -18.27 1.13
C PRO A 61 -0.90 -18.09 -0.10
N LEU A 62 -0.43 -16.86 -0.32
CA LEU A 62 0.44 -16.48 -1.46
C LEU A 62 -0.14 -16.81 -2.84
N GLU A 63 -1.46 -16.96 -2.95
CA GLU A 63 -2.16 -17.15 -4.23
C GLU A 63 -2.81 -15.83 -4.68
N TRP A 64 -2.39 -15.31 -5.83
CA TRP A 64 -2.82 -14.00 -6.33
C TRP A 64 -4.29 -13.94 -6.79
N ILE A 65 -4.93 -15.08 -7.06
CA ILE A 65 -6.29 -15.14 -7.59
C ILE A 65 -7.33 -14.46 -6.67
N GLY A 66 -7.20 -14.63 -5.35
CA GLY A 66 -8.09 -14.00 -4.37
C GLY A 66 -7.98 -12.47 -4.36
N PRO A 67 -6.77 -11.91 -4.18
CA PRO A 67 -6.50 -10.49 -4.36
C PRO A 67 -7.06 -9.91 -5.67
N ALA A 68 -6.78 -10.55 -6.81
CA ALA A 68 -7.24 -10.09 -8.12
C ALA A 68 -8.77 -10.04 -8.23
N ILE A 69 -9.48 -11.08 -7.75
CA ILE A 69 -10.95 -11.10 -7.70
C ILE A 69 -11.47 -9.96 -6.82
N SER A 70 -10.86 -9.73 -5.66
CA SER A 70 -11.28 -8.67 -4.74
C SER A 70 -11.20 -7.29 -5.39
N LEU A 71 -10.13 -7.00 -6.15
CA LEU A 71 -9.97 -5.75 -6.90
C LEU A 71 -11.08 -5.57 -7.92
N VAL A 72 -11.40 -6.60 -8.70
CA VAL A 72 -12.46 -6.53 -9.72
C VAL A 72 -13.84 -6.31 -9.10
N VAL A 73 -14.16 -6.99 -8.00
CA VAL A 73 -15.42 -6.83 -7.28
C VAL A 73 -15.56 -5.44 -6.69
N LEU A 74 -14.50 -4.94 -6.03
CA LEU A 74 -14.50 -3.60 -5.44
C LEU A 74 -14.55 -2.50 -6.52
N GLN A 75 -13.90 -2.72 -7.66
CA GLN A 75 -13.99 -1.83 -8.81
C GLN A 75 -15.41 -1.78 -9.41
N LEU A 76 -16.09 -2.92 -9.51
CA LEU A 76 -17.50 -2.98 -9.92
C LEU A 76 -18.37 -2.17 -8.95
N LEU A 77 -18.17 -2.34 -7.64
CA LEU A 77 -18.90 -1.59 -6.61
C LEU A 77 -18.66 -0.08 -6.76
N ALA A 78 -17.41 0.37 -6.89
CA ALA A 78 -17.06 1.78 -7.07
C ALA A 78 -17.65 2.36 -8.36
N SER A 79 -17.55 1.65 -9.49
CA SER A 79 -18.11 2.08 -10.77
C SER A 79 -19.65 2.14 -10.74
N ALA A 80 -20.31 1.18 -10.08
CA ALA A 80 -21.78 1.18 -9.94
C ALA A 80 -22.26 2.30 -9.02
N ALA A 81 -21.56 2.56 -7.90
CA ALA A 81 -21.85 3.67 -7.01
C ALA A 81 -21.69 5.03 -7.71
N LEU A 82 -20.63 5.20 -8.52
CA LEU A 82 -20.45 6.40 -9.34
C LEU A 82 -21.55 6.53 -10.40
N LEU A 83 -21.87 5.47 -11.14
CA LEU A 83 -22.97 5.49 -12.11
C LEU A 83 -24.29 5.90 -11.46
N ARG A 84 -24.60 5.35 -10.28
CA ARG A 84 -25.76 5.74 -9.48
C ARG A 84 -25.73 7.23 -9.13
N ALA A 85 -24.61 7.76 -8.66
CA ALA A 85 -24.48 9.17 -8.30
C ALA A 85 -24.66 10.09 -9.52
N LEU A 86 -24.03 9.76 -10.65
CA LEU A 86 -24.20 10.49 -11.90
C LEU A 86 -25.65 10.43 -12.40
N TYR A 87 -26.31 9.27 -12.28
CA TYR A 87 -27.72 9.12 -12.61
C TYR A 87 -28.62 9.98 -11.72
N VAL A 88 -28.34 10.06 -10.41
CA VAL A 88 -29.08 10.94 -9.50
C VAL A 88 -28.92 12.41 -9.91
N ILE A 89 -27.75 12.83 -10.38
CA ILE A 89 -27.50 14.22 -10.79
C ILE A 89 -28.12 14.53 -12.16
N LEU A 90 -27.88 13.68 -13.17
CA LEU A 90 -28.16 13.97 -14.59
C LEU A 90 -29.38 13.23 -15.17
N GLY A 91 -29.82 12.14 -14.54
CA GLY A 91 -30.73 11.15 -15.15
C GLY A 91 -30.06 10.36 -16.29
N TRP A 92 -30.84 9.53 -17.00
CA TRP A 92 -30.39 8.74 -18.17
C TRP A 92 -30.18 9.58 -19.44
N ARG A 93 -29.51 10.72 -19.31
CA ARG A 93 -29.18 11.59 -20.45
C ARG A 93 -27.83 11.19 -21.04
N PRO A 94 -27.64 11.23 -22.37
CA PRO A 94 -26.36 10.88 -23.01
C PRO A 94 -25.15 11.65 -22.46
N VAL A 95 -25.36 12.88 -21.96
CA VAL A 95 -24.31 13.69 -21.34
C VAL A 95 -23.65 13.03 -20.13
N LEU A 96 -24.33 12.10 -19.45
CA LEU A 96 -23.78 11.29 -18.35
C LEU A 96 -22.56 10.48 -18.79
N LEU A 97 -22.50 10.07 -20.06
CA LEU A 97 -21.39 9.30 -20.59
C LEU A 97 -20.06 10.07 -20.55
N ILE A 98 -20.09 11.41 -20.53
CA ILE A 98 -18.86 12.22 -20.48
C ILE A 98 -18.11 12.01 -19.15
N PRO A 99 -18.68 12.36 -17.97
CA PRO A 99 -17.99 12.14 -16.69
C PRO A 99 -17.79 10.66 -16.37
N LEU A 100 -18.70 9.79 -16.82
CA LEU A 100 -18.55 8.35 -16.64
C LEU A 100 -17.35 7.80 -17.43
N THR A 101 -17.22 8.15 -18.71
CA THR A 101 -16.09 7.70 -19.55
C THR A 101 -14.77 8.22 -19.00
N PHE A 102 -14.72 9.49 -18.58
CA PHE A 102 -13.53 10.05 -17.92
C PHE A 102 -13.13 9.21 -16.70
N ALA A 103 -14.05 8.98 -15.76
CA ALA A 103 -13.74 8.27 -14.52
C ALA A 103 -13.40 6.79 -14.72
N LEU A 104 -14.05 6.15 -15.69
CA LEU A 104 -13.87 4.71 -15.96
C LEU A 104 -12.52 4.40 -16.63
N PHE A 105 -12.07 5.28 -17.53
CA PHE A 105 -10.92 5.00 -18.39
C PHE A 105 -9.66 5.79 -18.03
N THR A 106 -9.74 6.92 -17.32
CA THR A 106 -8.54 7.70 -17.01
C THR A 106 -7.47 6.87 -16.30
N PRO A 107 -6.19 6.96 -16.74
CA PRO A 107 -5.08 6.24 -16.13
C PRO A 107 -4.70 6.74 -14.73
N LEU A 108 -5.25 7.88 -14.29
CA LEU A 108 -5.05 8.41 -12.93
C LEU A 108 -5.50 7.44 -11.81
N THR A 109 -6.37 6.49 -12.14
CA THR A 109 -6.87 5.46 -11.22
C THR A 109 -6.18 4.11 -11.40
N VAL A 110 -5.23 3.98 -12.33
CA VAL A 110 -4.61 2.70 -12.66
C VAL A 110 -3.67 2.22 -11.55
N PRO A 111 -2.70 3.03 -11.06
CA PRO A 111 -1.78 2.56 -10.02
C PRO A 111 -2.48 2.24 -8.70
N GLY A 112 -3.44 3.08 -8.27
CA GLY A 112 -4.22 2.85 -7.05
C GLY A 112 -5.15 1.64 -7.12
N PHE A 113 -5.44 1.12 -8.32
CA PHE A 113 -6.20 -0.11 -8.52
C PHE A 113 -5.29 -1.35 -8.64
N ALA A 114 -4.15 -1.23 -9.33
CA ALA A 114 -3.29 -2.37 -9.66
C ALA A 114 -2.55 -2.94 -8.44
N TRP A 115 -2.14 -2.07 -7.52
CA TRP A 115 -1.54 -2.47 -6.24
C TRP A 115 -2.64 -2.86 -5.25
N TRP A 116 -2.64 -4.12 -4.79
CA TRP A 116 -3.75 -4.68 -4.03
C TRP A 116 -4.05 -3.95 -2.72
N ALA A 117 -3.05 -3.69 -1.86
CA ALA A 117 -3.22 -2.96 -0.61
C ALA A 117 -3.78 -1.55 -0.86
N ALA A 118 -3.27 -0.84 -1.87
CA ALA A 118 -3.79 0.47 -2.25
C ALA A 118 -5.23 0.38 -2.80
N GLY A 119 -5.57 -0.68 -3.54
CA GLY A 119 -6.90 -0.94 -4.06
C GLY A 119 -7.92 -1.30 -2.98
N LEU A 120 -7.51 -2.10 -2.00
CA LEU A 120 -8.32 -2.44 -0.82
C LEU A 120 -8.70 -1.19 -0.02
N ASN A 121 -7.80 -0.21 0.09
CA ASN A 121 -8.11 1.06 0.76
C ASN A 121 -8.97 1.95 -0.13
N SER A 122 -8.51 2.20 -1.36
CA SER A 122 -9.09 3.23 -2.22
C SER A 122 -10.47 2.85 -2.76
N LEU A 123 -10.68 1.62 -3.26
CA LEU A 123 -11.92 1.27 -3.96
C LEU A 123 -13.18 1.33 -3.06
N PRO A 124 -13.17 0.83 -1.81
CA PRO A 124 -14.29 1.02 -0.88
C PRO A 124 -14.54 2.49 -0.55
N MET A 125 -13.48 3.29 -0.34
CA MET A 125 -13.60 4.73 -0.14
C MET A 125 -14.25 5.42 -1.34
N LEU A 126 -13.84 5.09 -2.58
CA LEU A 126 -14.42 5.68 -3.79
C LEU A 126 -15.90 5.31 -3.96
N ALA A 127 -16.26 4.06 -3.67
CA ALA A 127 -17.65 3.61 -3.65
C ALA A 127 -18.46 4.40 -2.61
N ALA A 128 -17.93 4.54 -1.39
CA ALA A 128 -18.57 5.28 -0.32
C ALA A 128 -18.74 6.76 -0.67
N LEU A 129 -17.71 7.40 -1.21
CA LEU A 129 -17.74 8.81 -1.62
C LEU A 129 -18.87 9.05 -2.62
N ALA A 130 -18.95 8.26 -3.69
CA ALA A 130 -20.01 8.40 -4.69
C ALA A 130 -21.40 8.10 -4.12
N TRP A 131 -21.51 7.04 -3.29
CA TRP A 131 -22.78 6.63 -2.71
C TRP A 131 -23.34 7.68 -1.73
N VAL A 132 -22.50 8.22 -0.86
CA VAL A 132 -22.88 9.24 0.14
C VAL A 132 -23.26 10.54 -0.57
N CYS A 133 -22.55 10.94 -1.64
CA CYS A 133 -22.97 12.07 -2.47
C CYS A 133 -24.37 11.88 -3.05
N ALA A 134 -24.67 10.68 -3.57
CA ALA A 134 -25.99 10.36 -4.12
C ALA A 134 -27.09 10.38 -3.03
N ASP A 135 -26.81 9.80 -1.86
CA ASP A 135 -27.72 9.77 -0.71
C ASP A 135 -27.98 11.16 -0.15
N ALA A 136 -26.97 12.02 -0.06
CA ALA A 136 -27.12 13.41 0.33
C ALA A 136 -28.08 14.17 -0.60
N ILE A 137 -27.89 14.03 -1.92
CA ILE A 137 -28.77 14.65 -2.91
C ILE A 137 -30.20 14.11 -2.79
N LEU A 138 -30.37 12.78 -2.67
CA LEU A 138 -31.68 12.15 -2.56
C LEU A 138 -32.38 12.51 -1.25
N LEU A 139 -31.66 12.62 -0.13
CA LEU A 139 -32.20 13.09 1.14
C LEU A 139 -32.74 14.52 1.02
N VAL A 140 -31.95 15.44 0.43
CA VAL A 140 -32.36 16.84 0.27
C VAL A 140 -33.55 16.99 -0.68
N ARG A 141 -33.62 16.16 -1.73
CA ARG A 141 -34.72 16.17 -2.70
C ARG A 141 -36.00 15.54 -2.17
N THR A 142 -35.91 14.39 -1.50
CA THR A 142 -37.07 13.56 -1.13
C THR A 142 -37.49 13.67 0.34
N GLY A 143 -36.59 14.10 1.22
CA GLY A 143 -36.80 14.09 2.67
C GLY A 143 -36.82 12.68 3.29
N ASN A 144 -36.58 11.62 2.51
CA ASN A 144 -36.65 10.25 3.01
C ASN A 144 -35.45 9.93 3.91
N ARG A 145 -35.75 9.66 5.20
CA ARG A 145 -34.75 9.41 6.25
C ARG A 145 -33.83 8.23 5.96
N ARG A 146 -34.25 7.27 5.12
CA ARG A 146 -33.42 6.12 4.75
C ARG A 146 -32.04 6.54 4.24
N TYR A 147 -31.98 7.63 3.48
CA TYR A 147 -30.74 8.13 2.87
C TYR A 147 -29.77 8.72 3.89
N ALA A 148 -30.27 9.22 5.03
CA ALA A 148 -29.40 9.59 6.14
C ALA A 148 -28.76 8.33 6.75
N VAL A 149 -29.56 7.28 6.98
CA VAL A 149 -29.08 6.02 7.57
C VAL A 149 -28.09 5.31 6.64
N THR A 150 -28.46 5.10 5.37
CA THR A 150 -27.58 4.44 4.40
C THR A 150 -26.32 5.25 4.13
N GLY A 151 -26.40 6.58 4.05
CA GLY A 151 -25.24 7.44 3.91
C GLY A 151 -24.27 7.33 5.08
N ILE A 152 -24.76 7.30 6.32
CA ILE A 152 -23.93 7.12 7.51
C ILE A 152 -23.29 5.72 7.55
N LEU A 153 -24.06 4.66 7.30
CA LEU A 153 -23.55 3.29 7.32
C LEU A 153 -22.48 3.07 6.26
N VAL A 154 -22.70 3.57 5.05
CA VAL A 154 -21.72 3.48 3.95
C VAL A 154 -20.48 4.33 4.24
N TYR A 155 -20.63 5.48 4.90
CA TYR A 155 -19.50 6.29 5.33
C TYR A 155 -18.63 5.57 6.38
N VAL A 156 -19.25 4.94 7.38
CA VAL A 156 -18.53 4.07 8.34
C VAL A 156 -17.81 2.95 7.58
N GLY A 157 -18.49 2.32 6.62
CA GLY A 157 -17.87 1.33 5.73
C GLY A 157 -16.62 1.86 5.03
N GLY A 158 -16.64 3.07 4.47
CA GLY A 158 -15.46 3.69 3.87
C GLY A 158 -14.32 3.92 4.86
N LEU A 159 -14.62 4.45 6.06
CA LEU A 159 -13.62 4.71 7.10
C LEU A 159 -12.91 3.44 7.57
N LEU A 160 -13.61 2.30 7.63
CA LEU A 160 -13.00 1.02 8.01
C LEU A 160 -11.89 0.58 7.04
N PHE A 161 -11.89 1.05 5.79
CA PHE A 161 -10.87 0.70 4.80
C PHE A 161 -9.83 1.80 4.59
N PHE A 162 -10.17 3.06 4.85
CA PHE A 162 -9.24 4.15 4.57
C PHE A 162 -9.58 5.40 5.38
N GLU A 163 -8.65 5.92 6.18
CA GLU A 163 -8.81 7.16 6.94
C GLU A 163 -9.03 8.37 6.03
N LYS A 164 -8.51 8.34 4.80
CA LYS A 164 -8.79 9.36 3.77
C LYS A 164 -10.28 9.51 3.46
N SER A 165 -11.12 8.53 3.79
CA SER A 165 -12.58 8.64 3.73
C SER A 165 -13.13 9.83 4.51
N ALA A 166 -12.39 10.38 5.49
CA ALA A 166 -12.78 11.60 6.22
C ALA A 166 -13.09 12.82 5.33
N VAL A 167 -12.69 12.82 4.05
CA VAL A 167 -13.06 13.86 3.08
C VAL A 167 -14.53 13.78 2.61
N ILE A 168 -15.15 12.60 2.71
CA ILE A 168 -16.49 12.31 2.16
C ILE A 168 -17.57 13.29 2.64
N PRO A 169 -17.68 13.65 3.94
CA PRO A 169 -18.70 14.60 4.40
C PRO A 169 -18.58 15.97 3.72
N PHE A 170 -17.35 16.45 3.54
CA PHE A 170 -17.08 17.73 2.88
C PHE A 170 -17.42 17.69 1.40
N VAL A 171 -17.03 16.62 0.71
CA VAL A 171 -17.34 16.42 -0.71
C VAL A 171 -18.85 16.27 -0.92
N ALA A 172 -19.53 15.47 -0.11
CA ALA A 172 -20.97 15.26 -0.20
C ALA A 172 -21.75 16.56 0.01
N PHE A 173 -21.34 17.38 0.99
CA PHE A 173 -21.91 18.69 1.19
C PHE A 173 -21.63 19.61 0.00
N ALA A 174 -20.37 19.72 -0.45
CA ALA A 174 -19.96 20.57 -1.55
C ALA A 174 -20.71 20.23 -2.85
N VAL A 175 -20.77 18.96 -3.25
CA VAL A 175 -21.50 18.50 -4.44
C VAL A 175 -22.99 18.83 -4.34
N THR A 176 -23.62 18.59 -3.19
CA THR A 176 -25.05 18.86 -2.99
C THR A 176 -25.35 20.36 -2.97
N ALA A 177 -24.50 21.16 -2.32
CA ALA A 177 -24.60 22.61 -2.25
C ALA A 177 -24.37 23.27 -3.62
N LEU A 178 -23.36 22.84 -4.36
CA LEU A 178 -23.07 23.32 -5.72
C LEU A 178 -24.19 22.94 -6.68
N LEU A 179 -24.77 21.73 -6.54
CA LEU A 179 -25.94 21.34 -7.33
C LEU A 179 -27.15 22.24 -7.07
N ALA A 180 -27.42 22.57 -5.80
CA ALA A 180 -28.45 23.55 -5.45
C ALA A 180 -28.15 24.93 -6.04
N TRP A 181 -26.90 25.40 -5.91
CA TRP A 181 -26.45 26.69 -6.43
C TRP A 181 -26.65 26.83 -7.95
N VAL A 182 -26.16 25.85 -8.72
CA VAL A 182 -26.26 25.93 -10.19
C VAL A 182 -27.69 25.80 -10.67
N THR A 183 -28.55 25.09 -9.95
CA THR A 183 -29.99 24.97 -10.28
C THR A 183 -30.86 26.09 -9.71
N GLY A 184 -30.27 27.03 -8.95
CA GLY A 184 -30.98 28.16 -8.35
C GLY A 184 -31.76 27.84 -7.07
N ALA A 185 -31.56 26.66 -6.49
CA ALA A 185 -32.06 26.32 -5.17
C ALA A 185 -31.18 26.89 -4.04
N SER A 186 -31.73 27.00 -2.83
CA SER A 186 -31.04 27.59 -1.69
C SER A 186 -30.06 26.62 -1.04
N VAL A 187 -28.79 27.04 -0.87
CA VAL A 187 -27.78 26.28 -0.10
C VAL A 187 -28.19 26.12 1.37
N ALA A 188 -28.88 27.11 1.95
CA ALA A 188 -29.42 26.99 3.30
C ALA A 188 -30.49 25.88 3.43
N GLN A 189 -31.19 25.54 2.34
CA GLN A 189 -32.09 24.38 2.34
C GLN A 189 -31.33 23.05 2.30
N VAL A 190 -30.15 22.99 1.66
CA VAL A 190 -29.28 21.79 1.69
C VAL A 190 -28.84 21.50 3.11
N TRP A 191 -28.43 22.52 3.87
CA TRP A 191 -28.10 22.38 5.28
C TRP A 191 -29.30 21.87 6.09
N ARG A 192 -30.44 22.57 6.03
CA ARG A 192 -31.63 22.25 6.83
C ARG A 192 -32.22 20.87 6.52
N ARG A 193 -32.34 20.51 5.25
CA ARG A 193 -32.92 19.22 4.84
C ARG A 193 -31.97 18.05 5.02
N GLY A 194 -30.66 18.28 4.89
CA GLY A 194 -29.63 17.28 5.10
C GLY A 194 -29.15 17.17 6.56
N PHE A 195 -29.66 17.99 7.48
CA PHE A 195 -29.13 18.15 8.84
C PHE A 195 -28.79 16.82 9.54
N ARG A 196 -29.70 15.84 9.51
CA ARG A 196 -29.50 14.52 10.12
C ARG A 196 -28.31 13.75 9.54
N LEU A 197 -28.08 13.84 8.23
CA LEU A 197 -26.93 13.24 7.58
C LEU A 197 -25.66 13.98 8.00
N TRP A 198 -25.65 15.32 7.92
CA TRP A 198 -24.47 16.13 8.26
C TRP A 198 -24.02 15.93 9.70
N THR A 199 -24.95 15.95 10.66
CA THR A 199 -24.62 15.69 12.07
C THR A 199 -24.13 14.27 12.28
N GLY A 200 -24.74 13.27 11.61
CA GLY A 200 -24.32 11.88 11.71
C GLY A 200 -22.91 11.67 11.15
N LEU A 201 -22.64 12.20 9.95
CA LEU A 201 -21.32 12.13 9.32
C LEU A 201 -20.25 12.81 10.19
N LEU A 202 -20.50 14.03 10.69
CA LEU A 202 -19.57 14.74 11.56
C LEU A 202 -19.34 14.01 12.91
N THR A 203 -20.38 13.41 13.48
CA THR A 203 -20.25 12.62 14.72
C THR A 203 -19.36 11.40 14.48
N VAL A 204 -19.56 10.68 13.38
CA VAL A 204 -18.71 9.56 12.99
C VAL A 204 -17.28 10.01 12.72
N THR A 205 -17.08 11.14 12.04
CA THR A 205 -15.74 11.72 11.82
C THR A 205 -15.04 12.01 13.15
N ALA A 206 -15.72 12.66 14.10
CA ALA A 206 -15.15 12.97 15.40
C ALA A 206 -14.77 11.71 16.19
N ALA A 207 -15.62 10.68 16.16
CA ALA A 207 -15.33 9.39 16.77
C ALA A 207 -14.12 8.71 16.11
N TRP A 208 -14.04 8.73 14.78
CA TRP A 208 -12.92 8.14 14.04
C TRP A 208 -11.61 8.89 14.25
N ILE A 209 -11.64 10.23 14.37
CA ILE A 209 -10.48 11.01 14.80
C ILE A 209 -9.99 10.50 16.16
N GLY A 210 -10.89 10.26 17.12
CA GLY A 210 -10.53 9.67 18.41
C GLY A 210 -9.81 8.33 18.27
N VAL A 211 -10.31 7.42 17.42
CA VAL A 211 -9.64 6.13 17.12
C VAL A 211 -8.27 6.36 16.50
N TYR A 212 -8.18 7.23 15.49
CA TYR A 212 -6.93 7.54 14.79
C TYR A 212 -5.85 8.08 15.74
N LEU A 213 -6.22 9.00 16.64
CA LEU A 213 -5.31 9.58 17.64
C LEU A 213 -4.79 8.55 18.66
N VAL A 214 -5.53 7.47 18.89
CA VAL A 214 -5.15 6.39 19.83
C VAL A 214 -4.24 5.37 19.14
N VAL A 215 -4.42 5.15 17.84
CA VAL A 215 -3.73 4.09 17.08
C VAL A 215 -2.45 4.60 16.42
N VAL A 216 -2.48 5.77 15.80
CA VAL A 216 -1.40 6.25 14.91
C VAL A 216 -0.42 7.15 15.64
N ASP A 217 0.87 6.87 15.48
CA ASP A 217 1.93 7.76 15.95
C ASP A 217 2.07 8.98 15.02
N GLN A 218 1.93 10.18 15.58
CA GLN A 218 1.86 11.44 14.83
C GLN A 218 3.22 12.06 14.50
N GLN A 219 4.34 11.44 14.87
CA GLN A 219 5.67 12.05 14.74
C GLN A 219 6.22 12.19 13.30
N ARG A 220 5.37 12.06 12.26
CA ARG A 220 5.78 12.00 10.84
C ARG A 220 5.60 13.29 10.04
N TRP A 221 5.22 14.40 10.69
CA TRP A 221 5.01 15.67 9.98
C TRP A 221 6.33 16.35 9.63
N SER A 222 6.47 16.71 8.35
CA SER A 222 7.50 17.61 7.84
C SER A 222 6.94 19.01 7.67
N LEU A 223 7.74 20.00 8.07
CA LEU A 223 7.49 21.42 7.83
C LEU A 223 8.28 21.95 6.62
N ASP A 224 8.82 21.06 5.79
CA ASP A 224 9.48 21.43 4.53
C ASP A 224 8.44 21.80 3.46
N LEU A 225 8.04 23.07 3.50
CA LEU A 225 7.08 23.64 2.57
C LEU A 225 7.61 23.72 1.14
N GLY A 226 8.94 23.78 0.96
CA GLY A 226 9.58 23.80 -0.36
C GLY A 226 9.41 22.46 -1.06
N MET A 227 9.81 21.37 -0.40
CA MET A 227 9.61 20.01 -0.91
C MET A 227 8.13 19.70 -1.11
N THR A 228 7.26 20.14 -0.19
CA THR A 228 5.80 19.96 -0.32
C THR A 228 5.26 20.65 -1.59
N TRP A 229 5.74 21.86 -1.89
CA TRP A 229 5.37 22.58 -3.10
C TRP A 229 5.88 21.87 -4.36
N ASP A 230 7.13 21.41 -4.35
CA ASP A 230 7.73 20.70 -5.49
C ASP A 230 6.96 19.40 -5.79
N LEU A 231 6.61 18.61 -4.77
CA LEU A 231 5.79 17.41 -4.91
C LEU A 231 4.37 17.73 -5.43
N LEU A 232 3.73 18.79 -4.91
CA LEU A 232 2.42 19.23 -5.37
C LEU A 232 2.46 19.63 -6.85
N TRP A 233 3.44 20.44 -7.23
CA TRP A 233 3.61 20.89 -8.61
C TRP A 233 3.98 19.72 -9.54
N ARG A 234 4.80 18.79 -9.07
CA ARG A 234 5.16 17.56 -9.80
C ARG A 234 3.93 16.70 -10.06
N SER A 235 3.07 16.50 -9.07
CA SER A 235 1.82 15.76 -9.23
C SER A 235 0.87 16.42 -10.24
N VAL A 236 0.79 17.75 -10.25
CA VAL A 236 -0.01 18.47 -11.25
C VAL A 236 0.56 18.28 -12.65
N THR A 237 1.84 18.56 -12.84
CA THR A 237 2.49 18.60 -14.16
C THR A 237 2.69 17.22 -14.78
N HIS A 238 3.07 16.22 -13.97
CA HIS A 238 3.42 14.88 -14.45
C HIS A 238 2.31 13.85 -14.21
N GLY A 239 1.33 14.16 -13.35
CA GLY A 239 0.20 13.29 -13.05
C GLY A 239 -1.11 13.82 -13.61
N ILE A 240 -1.71 14.81 -12.92
CA ILE A 240 -3.07 15.29 -13.20
C ILE A 240 -3.22 15.76 -14.64
N MET A 241 -2.36 16.67 -15.10
CA MET A 241 -2.51 17.29 -16.43
C MET A 241 -2.43 16.25 -17.56
N PRO A 242 -1.38 15.41 -17.67
CA PRO A 242 -1.34 14.32 -18.64
C PRO A 242 -2.56 13.38 -18.55
N GLY A 243 -3.00 13.06 -17.33
CA GLY A 243 -4.15 12.19 -17.09
C GLY A 243 -5.47 12.72 -17.65
N LEU A 244 -5.63 14.05 -17.78
CA LEU A 244 -6.80 14.67 -18.44
C LEU A 244 -6.86 14.34 -19.94
N ALA A 245 -5.72 14.09 -20.58
CA ALA A 245 -5.61 13.72 -21.99
C ALA A 245 -5.48 12.20 -22.21
N GLY A 246 -5.58 11.39 -21.14
CA GLY A 246 -5.35 9.95 -21.17
C GLY A 246 -3.87 9.53 -21.16
N GLY A 247 -2.93 10.46 -20.93
CA GLY A 247 -1.51 10.19 -20.67
C GLY A 247 -1.28 9.55 -19.28
N PRO A 248 -0.07 9.10 -18.93
CA PRO A 248 1.22 9.65 -19.37
C PRO A 248 1.83 9.02 -20.62
N TRP A 249 1.24 7.95 -21.15
CA TRP A 249 1.75 7.09 -22.24
C TRP A 249 3.01 6.30 -21.91
N ASP A 250 3.90 6.85 -21.09
CA ASP A 250 5.11 6.18 -20.61
C ASP A 250 5.12 6.08 -19.08
N TRP A 251 5.64 4.94 -18.61
CA TRP A 251 5.80 4.61 -17.20
C TRP A 251 7.18 4.00 -17.01
N GLN A 252 7.79 4.28 -15.87
CA GLN A 252 9.06 3.66 -15.49
C GLN A 252 8.94 3.01 -14.12
N ARG A 253 9.81 2.04 -13.88
CA ARG A 253 9.95 1.31 -12.63
C ARG A 253 11.41 0.89 -12.44
N TRP A 254 11.89 0.96 -11.21
CA TRP A 254 13.04 0.20 -10.72
C TRP A 254 12.52 -0.68 -9.59
N ALA A 255 12.82 -1.98 -9.57
CA ALA A 255 12.41 -2.83 -8.46
C ALA A 255 13.17 -2.43 -7.18
N PRO A 256 12.52 -2.41 -6.00
CA PRO A 256 11.15 -2.81 -5.69
C PRO A 256 10.18 -1.62 -5.61
N ALA A 257 10.39 -0.54 -6.37
CA ALA A 257 9.48 0.61 -6.36
C ALA A 257 8.20 0.35 -7.18
N SER A 258 7.15 1.12 -6.88
CA SER A 258 5.90 1.15 -7.66
C SER A 258 6.11 1.95 -8.95
N PRO A 259 5.48 1.58 -10.09
CA PRO A 259 5.62 2.37 -11.31
C PRO A 259 5.22 3.83 -11.12
N TRP A 260 5.93 4.74 -11.80
CA TRP A 260 5.62 6.17 -11.83
C TRP A 260 5.52 6.70 -13.26
N ALA A 261 4.73 7.76 -13.42
CA ALA A 261 4.43 8.38 -14.70
C ALA A 261 5.60 9.22 -15.24
N THR A 262 6.01 9.02 -16.49
CA THR A 262 7.09 9.75 -17.18
C THR A 262 6.61 10.43 -18.46
N PRO A 263 5.59 11.32 -18.40
CA PRO A 263 5.03 11.96 -19.58
C PRO A 263 6.06 12.85 -20.29
N SER A 264 6.09 12.79 -21.62
CA SER A 264 6.87 13.76 -22.41
C SER A 264 6.26 15.16 -22.33
N ALA A 265 7.04 16.19 -22.65
CA ALA A 265 6.58 17.58 -22.68
C ALA A 265 5.35 17.78 -23.58
N ALA A 266 5.23 17.00 -24.67
CA ALA A 266 4.07 17.04 -25.55
C ALA A 266 2.79 16.55 -24.84
N VAL A 267 2.86 15.50 -24.03
CA VAL A 267 1.70 14.98 -23.27
C VAL A 267 1.28 15.95 -22.19
N MET A 268 2.25 16.56 -21.49
CA MET A 268 1.99 17.59 -20.49
C MET A 268 1.31 18.81 -21.12
N ALA A 269 1.83 19.30 -22.25
CA ALA A 269 1.23 20.40 -22.99
C ALA A 269 -0.19 20.07 -23.49
N LEU A 270 -0.40 18.85 -23.99
CA LEU A 270 -1.73 18.38 -24.40
C LEU A 270 -2.72 18.38 -23.23
N GLY A 271 -2.29 17.94 -22.05
CA GLY A 271 -3.08 18.00 -20.82
C GLY A 271 -3.54 19.42 -20.47
N TRP A 272 -2.63 20.38 -20.51
CA TRP A 272 -2.95 21.80 -20.31
C TRP A 272 -3.89 22.36 -21.38
N LEU A 273 -3.71 21.98 -22.65
CA LEU A 273 -4.59 22.37 -23.74
C LEU A 273 -6.01 21.82 -23.54
N VAL A 274 -6.14 20.55 -23.13
CA VAL A 274 -7.44 19.94 -22.79
C VAL A 274 -8.09 20.70 -21.65
N LEU A 275 -7.37 20.99 -20.57
CA LEU A 275 -7.89 21.77 -19.45
C LEU A 275 -8.36 23.16 -19.91
N ALA A 276 -7.52 23.89 -20.66
CA ALA A 276 -7.86 25.21 -21.18
C ALA A 276 -9.12 25.18 -22.06
N ALA A 277 -9.25 24.17 -22.94
CA ALA A 277 -10.43 23.99 -23.77
C ALA A 277 -11.68 23.70 -22.93
N VAL A 278 -11.60 22.82 -21.93
CA VAL A 278 -12.74 22.50 -21.04
C VAL A 278 -13.15 23.73 -20.22
N VAL A 279 -12.19 24.49 -19.68
CA VAL A 279 -12.45 25.75 -18.96
C VAL A 279 -13.10 26.77 -19.89
N ALA A 280 -12.53 27.03 -21.07
CA ALA A 280 -13.06 28.00 -22.02
C ALA A 280 -14.47 27.63 -22.49
N VAL A 281 -14.70 26.38 -22.89
CA VAL A 281 -16.03 25.90 -23.33
C VAL A 281 -17.04 25.95 -22.19
N SER A 282 -16.65 25.56 -20.98
CA SER A 282 -17.55 25.61 -19.83
C SER A 282 -17.94 27.04 -19.46
N LEU A 283 -17.00 27.99 -19.41
CA LEU A 283 -17.26 29.40 -19.07
C LEU A 283 -18.06 30.12 -20.17
N ALA A 284 -17.78 29.82 -21.43
CA ALA A 284 -18.52 30.35 -22.57
C ALA A 284 -19.95 29.82 -22.64
N ARG A 285 -20.19 28.57 -22.23
CA ARG A 285 -21.51 27.94 -22.31
C ARG A 285 -22.35 28.14 -21.06
N LYS A 286 -21.79 27.97 -19.88
CA LYS A 286 -22.54 27.80 -18.63
C LYS A 286 -22.49 29.05 -17.76
N GLU A 287 -23.59 29.28 -17.05
CA GLU A 287 -23.68 30.29 -15.98
C GLU A 287 -23.40 29.66 -14.62
N ARG A 288 -23.01 30.46 -13.62
CA ARG A 288 -22.86 30.03 -12.22
C ARG A 288 -21.84 28.91 -11.96
N ILE A 289 -20.94 28.60 -12.90
CA ILE A 289 -19.96 27.51 -12.76
C ILE A 289 -18.65 27.90 -12.06
N GLY A 290 -18.41 29.19 -11.77
CA GLY A 290 -17.19 29.63 -11.09
C GLY A 290 -16.90 28.87 -9.78
N PRO A 291 -17.88 28.73 -8.87
CA PRO A 291 -17.71 27.93 -7.64
C PRO A 291 -17.42 26.44 -7.89
N VAL A 292 -17.89 25.88 -9.00
CA VAL A 292 -17.61 24.47 -9.36
C VAL A 292 -16.13 24.30 -9.73
N TRP A 293 -15.57 25.22 -10.50
CA TRP A 293 -14.13 25.24 -10.81
C TRP A 293 -13.28 25.50 -9.57
N LEU A 294 -13.70 26.43 -8.70
CA LEU A 294 -13.01 26.69 -7.44
C LEU A 294 -12.98 25.44 -6.55
N ALA A 295 -14.09 24.69 -6.47
CA ALA A 295 -14.13 23.42 -5.74
C ALA A 295 -13.23 22.35 -6.37
N ALA A 296 -13.17 22.27 -7.71
CA ALA A 296 -12.30 21.33 -8.41
C ALA A 296 -10.80 21.60 -8.13
N VAL A 297 -10.38 22.86 -8.25
CA VAL A 297 -9.00 23.28 -7.96
C VAL A 297 -8.68 23.13 -6.47
N GLY A 298 -9.59 23.58 -5.61
CA GLY A 298 -9.45 23.47 -4.16
C GLY A 298 -9.30 22.02 -3.71
N TYR A 299 -10.11 21.10 -4.24
CA TYR A 299 -9.99 19.68 -3.92
C TYR A 299 -8.67 19.09 -4.42
N ALA A 300 -8.25 19.40 -5.65
CA ALA A 300 -7.00 18.90 -6.23
C ALA A 300 -5.76 19.26 -5.40
N VAL A 301 -5.78 20.44 -4.75
CA VAL A 301 -4.72 20.88 -3.82
C VAL A 301 -4.90 20.27 -2.43
N ALA A 302 -6.10 20.43 -1.84
CA ALA A 302 -6.36 20.06 -0.44
C ALA A 302 -6.19 18.56 -0.18
N CYS A 303 -6.49 17.69 -1.15
CA CYS A 303 -6.34 16.24 -0.99
C CYS A 303 -4.89 15.76 -1.04
N GLN A 304 -3.95 16.57 -1.54
CA GLN A 304 -2.54 16.21 -1.70
C GLN A 304 -1.64 16.79 -0.62
N VAL A 305 -1.92 18.01 -0.16
CA VAL A 305 -1.08 18.72 0.81
C VAL A 305 -0.82 17.88 2.08
N PRO A 306 -1.83 17.28 2.74
CA PRO A 306 -1.58 16.46 3.93
C PRO A 306 -0.66 15.26 3.66
N ILE A 307 -0.79 14.64 2.49
CA ILE A 307 0.02 13.48 2.10
C ILE A 307 1.49 13.88 2.01
N TYR A 308 1.79 15.00 1.35
CA TYR A 308 3.17 15.46 1.21
C TYR A 308 3.72 16.02 2.52
N LEU A 309 2.91 16.66 3.36
CA LEU A 309 3.36 17.08 4.69
C LEU A 309 3.71 15.89 5.60
N MET A 310 2.99 14.77 5.49
CA MET A 310 3.24 13.59 6.33
C MET A 310 4.26 12.60 5.74
N ARG A 311 4.54 12.67 4.44
CA ARG A 311 5.37 11.67 3.73
C ARG A 311 6.58 12.24 3.01
N SER A 312 6.89 13.52 3.21
CA SER A 312 8.08 14.14 2.62
C SER A 312 9.12 14.52 3.65
N SER A 313 10.35 14.61 3.18
CA SER A 313 11.55 15.09 3.85
C SER A 313 12.43 15.73 2.78
N GLN A 314 13.50 16.43 3.20
CA GLN A 314 14.47 17.02 2.28
C GLN A 314 15.10 16.02 1.28
N PHE A 315 15.04 14.70 1.56
CA PHE A 315 15.58 13.63 0.72
C PHE A 315 14.50 12.86 -0.06
N THR A 316 13.24 13.33 -0.05
CA THR A 316 12.15 12.63 -0.74
C THR A 316 12.27 12.80 -2.25
N ALA A 317 12.23 11.69 -2.96
CA ALA A 317 12.25 11.65 -4.41
C ALA A 317 10.93 12.23 -5.00
N LEU A 318 11.03 13.08 -6.01
CA LEU A 318 9.87 13.70 -6.66
C LEU A 318 8.99 12.68 -7.40
N GLU A 319 9.57 11.54 -7.77
CA GLU A 319 8.91 10.38 -8.37
C GLU A 319 7.76 9.86 -7.51
N LEU A 320 7.79 10.09 -6.18
CA LEU A 320 6.70 9.74 -5.28
C LEU A 320 5.37 10.37 -5.74
N ALA A 321 5.39 11.64 -6.14
CA ALA A 321 4.23 12.37 -6.65
C ALA A 321 3.76 11.87 -8.02
N GLN A 322 4.62 11.13 -8.75
CA GLN A 322 4.34 10.59 -10.09
C GLN A 322 3.75 9.18 -10.04
N THR A 323 3.64 8.54 -8.87
CA THR A 323 3.05 7.20 -8.71
C THR A 323 1.51 7.18 -8.90
N LEU A 324 0.86 8.36 -8.87
CA LEU A 324 -0.58 8.60 -9.07
C LEU A 324 -1.54 7.85 -8.12
N ARG A 325 -1.05 6.98 -7.23
CA ARG A 325 -1.86 6.16 -6.31
C ARG A 325 -2.75 6.97 -5.36
N TYR A 326 -2.45 8.26 -5.16
CA TYR A 326 -3.22 9.18 -4.31
C TYR A 326 -4.29 10.00 -5.05
N LEU A 327 -4.40 9.87 -6.38
CA LEU A 327 -5.33 10.63 -7.23
C LEU A 327 -6.70 9.98 -7.54
N PRO A 328 -7.01 8.70 -7.19
CA PRO A 328 -8.29 8.11 -7.59
C PRO A 328 -9.54 8.86 -7.11
N ASP A 329 -9.51 9.47 -5.93
CA ASP A 329 -10.63 10.25 -5.38
C ASP A 329 -10.84 11.57 -6.11
N LEU A 330 -9.77 12.22 -6.55
CA LEU A 330 -9.85 13.40 -7.42
C LEU A 330 -10.64 13.09 -8.68
N VAL A 331 -10.43 11.92 -9.30
CA VAL A 331 -11.16 11.51 -10.51
C VAL A 331 -12.66 11.41 -10.26
N VAL A 332 -13.07 10.79 -9.15
CA VAL A 332 -14.49 10.67 -8.78
C VAL A 332 -15.09 12.05 -8.49
N VAL A 333 -14.38 12.91 -7.76
CA VAL A 333 -14.83 14.28 -7.47
C VAL A 333 -14.97 15.10 -8.75
N LEU A 334 -13.99 15.06 -9.66
CA LEU A 334 -14.07 15.76 -10.95
C LEU A 334 -15.24 15.26 -11.80
N ALA A 335 -15.55 13.95 -11.77
CA ALA A 335 -16.70 13.39 -12.46
C ALA A 335 -18.04 13.90 -11.87
N LEU A 336 -18.16 13.94 -10.53
CA LEU A 336 -19.33 14.48 -9.84
C LEU A 336 -19.49 16.00 -10.10
N LEU A 337 -18.41 16.77 -10.00
CA LEU A 337 -18.42 18.21 -10.27
C LEU A 337 -18.73 18.51 -11.75
N SER A 338 -18.27 17.68 -12.68
CA SER A 338 -18.65 17.77 -14.09
C SER A 338 -20.15 17.53 -14.29
N ALA A 339 -20.73 16.54 -13.61
CA ALA A 339 -22.17 16.30 -13.63
C ALA A 339 -22.96 17.49 -13.05
N VAL A 340 -22.48 18.09 -11.96
CA VAL A 340 -23.05 19.33 -11.42
C VAL A 340 -22.96 20.47 -12.44
N ALA A 341 -21.80 20.68 -13.07
CA ALA A 341 -21.62 21.72 -14.08
C ALA A 341 -22.57 21.56 -15.29
N PHE A 342 -22.87 20.32 -15.69
CA PHE A 342 -23.82 20.07 -16.77
C PHE A 342 -25.26 20.49 -16.43
N CYS A 343 -25.62 20.52 -15.14
CA CYS A 343 -26.92 21.00 -14.66
C CYS A 343 -27.04 22.53 -14.65
N ALA A 344 -25.93 23.25 -14.79
CA ALA A 344 -25.95 24.71 -14.81
C ALA A 344 -26.67 25.27 -16.06
N PRO A 345 -27.38 26.41 -15.96
CA PRO A 345 -28.02 27.07 -17.08
C PRO A 345 -27.01 27.40 -18.20
N ASN A 346 -27.46 27.31 -19.45
CA ASN A 346 -26.67 27.77 -20.59
C ASN A 346 -26.86 29.29 -20.77
N ARG A 347 -25.79 30.01 -21.13
CA ARG A 347 -25.83 31.43 -21.49
C ARG A 347 -26.61 31.62 -22.79
N ALA A 348 -27.40 32.70 -22.89
CA ALA A 348 -28.14 33.03 -24.10
C ALA A 348 -27.26 33.22 -25.35
N SER A 349 -26.03 33.70 -25.18
CA SER A 349 -25.04 33.88 -26.25
C SER A 349 -24.43 32.57 -26.76
N SER A 350 -24.65 31.45 -26.07
CA SER A 350 -24.00 30.17 -26.37
C SER A 350 -24.74 29.28 -27.37
N ARG A 351 -25.74 29.82 -28.10
CA ARG A 351 -26.54 29.06 -29.10
C ARG A 351 -25.71 28.32 -30.14
N ARG A 352 -24.53 28.86 -30.50
CA ARG A 352 -23.58 28.20 -31.43
C ARG A 352 -23.03 26.86 -30.89
N LEU A 353 -23.12 26.63 -29.58
CA LEU A 353 -22.68 25.41 -28.92
C LEU A 353 -23.85 24.43 -28.68
N ASP A 354 -25.05 24.69 -29.20
CA ASP A 354 -26.20 23.79 -29.04
C ASP A 354 -25.97 22.43 -29.71
N SER A 355 -26.90 21.49 -29.49
CA SER A 355 -26.78 20.15 -30.08
C SER A 355 -26.83 20.22 -31.60
N SER A 356 -25.82 19.67 -32.26
CA SER A 356 -25.78 19.50 -33.71
C SER A 356 -25.14 18.14 -34.05
N PRO A 357 -25.39 17.59 -35.25
CA PRO A 357 -24.72 16.36 -35.70
C PRO A 357 -23.20 16.51 -35.68
N THR A 358 -22.67 17.63 -36.19
CA THR A 358 -21.23 17.92 -36.20
C THR A 358 -20.63 17.92 -34.80
N ARG A 359 -21.29 18.56 -33.83
CA ARG A 359 -20.81 18.57 -32.44
C ARG A 359 -20.86 17.18 -31.82
N SER A 360 -21.87 16.38 -32.15
CA SER A 360 -21.98 15.00 -31.67
C SER A 360 -20.83 14.15 -32.19
N VAL A 361 -20.50 14.26 -33.48
CA VAL A 361 -19.32 13.61 -34.08
C VAL A 361 -18.03 14.06 -33.40
N ILE A 362 -17.83 15.37 -33.17
CA ILE A 362 -16.64 15.88 -32.48
C ILE A 362 -16.52 15.27 -31.07
N VAL A 363 -17.61 15.25 -30.29
CA VAL A 363 -17.60 14.67 -28.94
C VAL A 363 -17.30 13.18 -28.97
N ILE A 364 -17.87 12.43 -29.93
CA ILE A 364 -17.59 10.99 -30.10
C ILE A 364 -16.12 10.78 -30.45
N VAL A 365 -15.56 11.53 -31.39
CA VAL A 365 -14.15 11.43 -31.80
C VAL A 365 -13.22 11.78 -30.64
N VAL A 366 -13.50 12.85 -29.89
CA VAL A 366 -12.71 13.24 -28.72
C VAL A 366 -12.80 12.18 -27.61
N ALA A 367 -13.99 11.64 -27.35
CA ALA A 367 -14.17 10.58 -26.36
C ALA A 367 -13.44 9.29 -26.79
N ALA A 368 -13.52 8.91 -28.06
CA ALA A 368 -12.81 7.75 -28.61
C ALA A 368 -11.29 7.94 -28.54
N ALA A 369 -10.79 9.13 -28.87
CA ALA A 369 -9.37 9.49 -28.75
C ALA A 369 -8.90 9.45 -27.30
N PHE A 370 -9.69 9.99 -26.35
CA PHE A 370 -9.40 9.92 -24.92
C PHE A 370 -9.35 8.47 -24.41
N VAL A 371 -10.33 7.64 -24.80
CA VAL A 371 -10.35 6.21 -24.43
C VAL A 371 -9.14 5.50 -25.03
N GLY A 372 -8.85 5.68 -26.33
CA GLY A 372 -7.67 5.09 -26.97
C GLY A 372 -6.35 5.50 -26.31
N SER A 373 -6.20 6.79 -26.02
CA SER A 373 -5.06 7.35 -25.27
C SER A 373 -4.92 6.71 -23.88
N SER A 374 -6.03 6.60 -23.15
CA SER A 374 -6.04 6.02 -21.81
C SER A 374 -5.76 4.52 -21.80
N LEU A 375 -6.27 3.79 -22.80
CA LEU A 375 -5.99 2.37 -22.99
C LEU A 375 -4.52 2.15 -23.33
N PHE A 376 -3.91 3.02 -24.14
CA PHE A 376 -2.48 2.98 -24.41
C PHE A 376 -1.67 3.17 -23.11
N SER A 377 -1.98 4.19 -22.32
CA SER A 377 -1.35 4.40 -20.99
C SER A 377 -1.55 3.21 -20.04
N THR A 378 -2.72 2.58 -20.06
CA THR A 378 -3.00 1.42 -19.20
C THR A 378 -2.21 0.19 -19.67
N ALA A 379 -2.08 0.00 -20.99
CA ALA A 379 -1.31 -1.10 -21.56
C ALA A 379 0.20 -0.95 -21.30
N THR A 380 0.74 0.27 -21.41
CA THR A 380 2.15 0.52 -21.08
C THR A 380 2.41 0.39 -19.58
N PHE A 381 1.47 0.83 -18.72
CA PHE A 381 1.53 0.56 -17.28
C PHE A 381 1.61 -0.95 -16.99
N LEU A 382 0.73 -1.76 -17.59
CA LEU A 382 0.70 -3.20 -17.35
C LEU A 382 2.04 -3.87 -17.68
N ARG A 383 2.70 -3.48 -18.78
CA ARG A 383 4.02 -4.02 -19.15
C ARG A 383 5.07 -3.77 -18.07
N VAL A 384 5.08 -2.56 -17.50
CA VAL A 384 6.03 -2.17 -16.45
C VAL A 384 5.64 -2.78 -15.10
N TRP A 385 4.34 -2.97 -14.85
CA TRP A 385 3.83 -3.63 -13.66
C TRP A 385 4.22 -5.12 -13.60
N GLN A 386 4.24 -5.77 -14.77
CA GLN A 386 4.66 -7.17 -14.93
C GLN A 386 6.16 -7.40 -14.74
N ASP A 387 6.99 -6.35 -14.87
CA ASP A 387 8.42 -6.42 -14.58
C ASP A 387 8.65 -6.43 -13.07
N SER A 388 8.50 -7.61 -12.45
CA SER A 388 8.59 -7.85 -11.01
C SER A 388 9.32 -9.17 -10.74
N PRO A 389 10.30 -9.21 -9.81
CA PRO A 389 10.95 -10.46 -9.42
C PRO A 389 10.07 -11.32 -8.49
N VAL A 390 9.03 -10.74 -7.89
CA VAL A 390 8.22 -11.34 -6.82
C VAL A 390 7.55 -12.66 -7.24
N PRO A 391 6.88 -12.79 -8.40
CA PRO A 391 6.18 -14.04 -8.75
C PRO A 391 7.14 -15.24 -8.79
N ALA A 392 8.25 -15.09 -9.51
CA ALA A 392 9.25 -16.14 -9.63
C ALA A 392 9.93 -16.44 -8.29
N TYR A 393 10.17 -15.42 -7.46
CA TYR A 393 10.72 -15.59 -6.12
C TYR A 393 9.80 -16.42 -5.23
N LEU A 394 8.51 -16.09 -5.18
CA LEU A 394 7.52 -16.78 -4.36
C LEU A 394 7.32 -18.23 -4.80
N ASP A 395 7.26 -18.50 -6.11
CA ASP A 395 7.13 -19.85 -6.66
C ASP A 395 8.35 -20.73 -6.32
N ASN A 396 9.57 -20.19 -6.51
CA ASN A 396 10.81 -20.89 -6.18
C ASN A 396 10.91 -21.13 -4.67
N ALA A 397 10.54 -20.14 -3.84
CA ALA A 397 10.61 -20.25 -2.40
C ALA A 397 9.61 -21.29 -1.88
N ARG A 398 8.36 -21.27 -2.36
CA ARG A 398 7.36 -22.28 -2.02
C ARG A 398 7.82 -23.68 -2.37
N THR A 399 8.36 -23.87 -3.58
CA THR A 399 8.88 -25.17 -4.02
C THR A 399 10.08 -25.61 -3.17
N GLY A 400 11.01 -24.70 -2.88
CA GLY A 400 12.20 -24.98 -2.07
C GLY A 400 11.84 -25.34 -0.63
N LEU A 401 10.94 -24.58 0.01
CA LEU A 401 10.48 -24.82 1.37
C LEU A 401 9.72 -26.14 1.50
N ALA A 402 8.85 -26.47 0.53
CA ALA A 402 8.11 -27.74 0.53
C ALA A 402 9.02 -28.98 0.37
N SER A 403 10.23 -28.80 -0.18
CA SER A 403 11.21 -29.89 -0.35
C SER A 403 12.02 -30.22 0.91
N VAL A 404 11.95 -29.38 1.94
CA VAL A 404 12.66 -29.60 3.21
C VAL A 404 11.84 -30.53 4.10
N ASP A 405 12.51 -31.53 4.68
CA ASP A 405 11.90 -32.37 5.71
C ASP A 405 11.43 -31.52 6.90
N PRO A 406 10.12 -31.44 7.20
CA PRO A 406 9.61 -30.66 8.32
C PRO A 406 10.12 -31.15 9.69
N LEU A 407 10.57 -32.40 9.78
CA LEU A 407 11.16 -32.99 10.99
C LEU A 407 12.68 -32.85 11.06
N GLY A 408 13.29 -32.27 10.02
CA GLY A 408 14.73 -32.03 9.94
C GLY A 408 15.18 -30.80 10.75
N ALA A 409 16.42 -30.35 10.49
CA ALA A 409 16.92 -29.12 11.09
C ALA A 409 16.07 -27.91 10.66
N PRO A 410 15.70 -27.00 11.59
CA PRO A 410 14.94 -25.80 11.23
C PRO A 410 15.76 -24.91 10.30
N LEU A 411 15.09 -24.09 9.48
CA LEU A 411 15.78 -23.06 8.72
C LEU A 411 16.11 -21.88 9.62
N LEU A 412 17.31 -21.30 9.42
CA LEU A 412 17.67 -20.07 10.10
C LEU A 412 16.75 -18.94 9.60
N ASP A 413 16.09 -18.23 10.52
CA ASP A 413 15.21 -17.13 10.16
C ASP A 413 16.02 -15.93 9.65
N GLN A 414 15.73 -15.54 8.42
CA GLN A 414 16.51 -14.62 7.62
C GLN A 414 15.60 -13.70 6.85
N GLU A 415 16.11 -12.51 6.54
CA GLU A 415 15.43 -11.58 5.65
C GLU A 415 15.31 -12.20 4.26
N VAL A 416 14.16 -11.98 3.61
CA VAL A 416 14.02 -12.27 2.19
C VAL A 416 14.82 -11.27 1.36
N ASP A 417 14.92 -11.51 0.05
CA ASP A 417 15.66 -10.62 -0.83
C ASP A 417 15.09 -9.17 -0.77
N PRO A 418 15.94 -8.13 -0.67
CA PRO A 418 15.49 -6.75 -0.57
C PRO A 418 14.76 -6.22 -1.82
N MET A 419 14.87 -6.89 -2.97
CA MET A 419 14.07 -6.63 -4.17
C MET A 419 12.65 -7.21 -4.08
N VAL A 420 12.37 -8.04 -3.08
CA VAL A 420 11.03 -8.52 -2.74
C VAL A 420 10.44 -7.68 -1.62
N MET A 421 11.18 -7.54 -0.51
CA MET A 421 10.76 -6.72 0.64
C MET A 421 11.98 -6.19 1.41
N GLN A 422 12.12 -4.87 1.52
CA GLN A 422 13.26 -4.27 2.21
C GLN A 422 13.10 -4.33 3.74
N ARG A 423 14.24 -4.20 4.45
CA ARG A 423 14.33 -4.18 5.92
C ARG A 423 13.44 -3.15 6.62
N VAL A 424 13.03 -2.08 5.95
CA VAL A 424 12.09 -1.10 6.53
C VAL A 424 10.73 -1.73 6.90
N ALA A 425 10.38 -2.87 6.28
CA ALA A 425 9.17 -3.63 6.57
C ALA A 425 9.35 -4.68 7.68
N ALA A 426 10.48 -4.68 8.40
CA ALA A 426 10.70 -5.60 9.51
C ALA A 426 9.59 -5.48 10.58
N PRO A 427 9.16 -6.60 11.18
CA PRO A 427 9.68 -7.97 11.00
C PRO A 427 9.07 -8.73 9.81
N GLU A 428 8.15 -8.14 9.05
CA GLU A 428 7.45 -8.85 7.96
C GLU A 428 8.35 -9.21 6.78
N ASN A 429 9.55 -8.63 6.68
CA ASN A 429 10.58 -9.02 5.72
C ASN A 429 11.31 -10.34 6.05
N LEU A 430 11.02 -10.97 7.19
CA LEU A 430 11.58 -12.27 7.55
C LEU A 430 10.87 -13.42 6.82
N ALA A 431 11.62 -14.46 6.45
CA ALA A 431 11.08 -15.66 5.83
C ALA A 431 10.03 -16.34 6.72
N SER A 432 10.22 -16.34 8.04
CA SER A 432 9.26 -16.88 9.00
C SER A 432 7.92 -16.15 9.00
N HIS A 433 7.90 -14.85 8.67
CA HIS A 433 6.71 -14.03 8.55
C HIS A 433 6.06 -14.22 7.18
N MET A 434 6.80 -13.98 6.10
CA MET A 434 6.27 -14.04 4.73
C MET A 434 5.66 -15.41 4.39
N PHE A 435 6.31 -16.49 4.83
CA PHE A 435 5.88 -17.86 4.53
C PHE A 435 5.11 -18.50 5.68
N ALA A 436 4.72 -17.75 6.72
CA ALA A 436 4.09 -18.26 7.94
C ALA A 436 2.92 -19.21 7.68
N LEU A 437 2.10 -18.91 6.65
CA LEU A 437 0.88 -19.62 6.28
C LEU A 437 1.06 -20.77 5.29
N LEU A 438 2.26 -20.98 4.76
CA LEU A 438 2.49 -22.16 3.93
C LEU A 438 2.34 -23.43 4.78
N PRO A 439 1.52 -24.41 4.35
CA PRO A 439 1.31 -25.64 5.11
C PRO A 439 2.52 -26.57 5.07
N GLU A 440 3.22 -26.61 3.93
CA GLU A 440 4.39 -27.44 3.68
C GLU A 440 5.64 -26.56 3.74
N ARG A 441 6.17 -26.37 4.95
CA ARG A 441 7.43 -25.66 5.20
C ARG A 441 8.13 -26.19 6.44
N PRO A 442 9.46 -26.03 6.54
CA PRO A 442 10.17 -26.29 7.78
C PRO A 442 9.85 -25.24 8.86
N GLU A 443 10.20 -25.56 10.10
CA GLU A 443 10.25 -24.57 11.18
C GLU A 443 11.35 -23.54 10.91
N PHE A 444 11.12 -22.30 11.34
CA PHE A 444 12.12 -21.25 11.34
C PHE A 444 12.60 -21.02 12.76
N SER A 445 13.90 -20.89 12.94
CA SER A 445 14.54 -20.75 14.24
C SER A 445 15.68 -19.75 14.19
N SER A 446 16.05 -19.22 15.35
CA SER A 446 17.24 -18.41 15.53
C SER A 446 18.54 -19.22 15.53
N ALA A 447 18.47 -20.55 15.53
CA ALA A 447 19.62 -21.43 15.43
C ALA A 447 19.33 -22.69 14.60
N THR A 448 20.32 -23.16 13.84
CA THR A 448 20.24 -24.38 13.03
C THR A 448 21.59 -25.08 12.88
N THR A 449 21.60 -26.39 12.68
CA THR A 449 22.81 -27.17 12.32
C THR A 449 23.08 -27.18 10.81
N GLU A 450 22.07 -26.83 9.99
CA GLU A 450 22.15 -26.83 8.53
C GLU A 450 21.86 -25.43 7.97
N LEU A 451 22.91 -24.72 7.59
CA LEU A 451 22.77 -23.37 7.05
C LEU A 451 22.31 -23.42 5.59
N ARG A 452 21.09 -22.94 5.36
CA ARG A 452 20.49 -22.74 4.04
C ARG A 452 19.91 -21.32 3.94
N VAL A 453 19.82 -20.79 2.73
CA VAL A 453 19.30 -19.44 2.44
C VAL A 453 18.44 -19.45 1.18
N LEU A 454 17.43 -18.58 1.13
CA LEU A 454 16.74 -18.27 -0.11
C LEU A 454 17.60 -17.26 -0.89
N ASP A 455 18.10 -17.66 -2.06
CA ASP A 455 18.86 -16.75 -2.91
C ASP A 455 17.97 -15.63 -3.50
N SER A 456 18.56 -14.70 -4.25
CA SER A 456 17.83 -13.56 -4.84
C SER A 456 16.73 -13.96 -5.83
N THR A 457 16.70 -15.22 -6.27
CA THR A 457 15.65 -15.79 -7.11
C THR A 457 14.63 -16.61 -6.34
N GLY A 458 14.76 -16.67 -5.01
CA GLY A 458 13.89 -17.43 -4.11
C GLY A 458 14.23 -18.91 -4.05
N ARG A 459 15.36 -19.37 -4.62
CA ARG A 459 15.73 -20.79 -4.53
C ARG A 459 16.43 -21.06 -3.21
N LEU A 460 16.03 -22.13 -2.54
CA LEU A 460 16.71 -22.61 -1.34
C LEU A 460 18.08 -23.21 -1.72
N ARG A 461 19.15 -22.68 -1.14
CA ARG A 461 20.54 -23.10 -1.37
C ARG A 461 21.23 -23.41 -0.06
N ASP A 462 22.18 -24.33 -0.10
CA ASP A 462 23.19 -24.44 0.95
C ASP A 462 23.97 -23.13 1.06
N ALA A 463 24.32 -22.78 2.29
CA ALA A 463 24.95 -21.50 2.57
C ALA A 463 26.16 -21.65 3.50
N LEU A 464 26.89 -20.54 3.63
CA LEU A 464 28.05 -20.37 4.48
C LEU A 464 28.03 -18.99 5.13
N VAL A 465 28.73 -18.85 6.25
CA VAL A 465 28.90 -17.58 6.94
C VAL A 465 30.12 -16.86 6.35
N THR A 466 29.95 -15.60 5.97
CA THR A 466 31.06 -14.76 5.51
C THR A 466 31.97 -14.36 6.67
N TRP A 467 33.25 -14.14 6.38
CA TRP A 467 34.26 -13.80 7.38
C TRP A 467 34.32 -12.29 7.59
N VAL A 468 33.29 -11.70 8.20
CA VAL A 468 33.30 -10.27 8.55
C VAL A 468 34.13 -10.06 9.83
N ARG A 469 33.90 -10.91 10.83
CA ARG A 469 34.69 -11.01 12.06
C ARG A 469 34.97 -12.45 12.42
N THR A 470 35.95 -12.64 13.28
CA THR A 470 36.32 -13.95 13.83
C THR A 470 36.31 -13.88 15.34
N ILE A 471 35.75 -14.90 15.98
CA ILE A 471 35.89 -15.11 17.43
C ILE A 471 37.36 -15.42 17.72
N VAL A 472 38.00 -14.66 18.61
CA VAL A 472 39.40 -14.87 19.00
C VAL A 472 39.57 -16.25 19.63
N PRO A 473 40.66 -17.01 19.35
CA PRO A 473 40.91 -18.30 19.99
C PRO A 473 40.84 -18.22 21.52
N GLY A 474 40.06 -19.11 22.13
CA GLY A 474 39.84 -19.12 23.57
C GLY A 474 41.04 -19.61 24.40
N PRO A 475 41.09 -19.26 25.69
CA PRO A 475 42.26 -19.49 26.54
C PRO A 475 42.45 -20.95 26.99
N ALA A 476 41.42 -21.79 26.92
CA ALA A 476 41.49 -23.17 27.40
C ALA A 476 42.09 -24.12 26.33
N PRO A 477 43.24 -24.77 26.61
CA PRO A 477 43.86 -25.70 25.66
C PRO A 477 42.90 -26.83 25.27
N ASN A 478 42.85 -27.15 23.96
CA ASN A 478 41.99 -28.20 23.38
C ASN A 478 40.46 -27.99 23.57
N CYS A 479 40.02 -26.85 24.11
CA CYS A 479 38.62 -26.54 24.38
C CYS A 479 38.18 -25.21 23.76
N GLY A 480 39.05 -24.19 23.77
CA GLY A 480 38.72 -22.82 23.39
C GLY A 480 38.12 -22.07 24.57
N TYR A 481 36.80 -21.85 24.55
CA TYR A 481 36.04 -21.29 25.67
C TYR A 481 35.24 -22.39 26.35
N LEU A 482 35.50 -22.61 27.64
CA LEU A 482 34.71 -23.52 28.47
C LEU A 482 33.52 -22.74 29.03
N VAL A 483 32.30 -23.22 28.78
CA VAL A 483 31.06 -22.67 29.30
C VAL A 483 30.39 -23.71 30.19
N GLN A 484 30.23 -23.40 31.48
CA GLN A 484 29.54 -24.25 32.45
C GLN A 484 28.38 -23.51 33.11
N THR A 485 27.43 -24.24 33.71
CA THR A 485 26.29 -23.63 34.42
C THR A 485 26.71 -22.79 35.62
N GLU A 486 27.88 -23.07 36.19
CA GLU A 486 28.42 -22.36 37.36
C GLU A 486 29.04 -21.00 36.97
N ASP A 487 29.34 -20.80 35.68
CA ASP A 487 29.86 -19.53 35.16
C ASP A 487 28.71 -18.55 34.96
N SER A 488 28.88 -17.31 35.43
CA SER A 488 27.85 -16.27 35.27
C SER A 488 27.65 -15.85 33.81
N GLU A 489 28.75 -15.74 33.04
CA GLU A 489 28.75 -15.41 31.62
C GLU A 489 30.18 -15.57 31.06
N VAL A 490 30.32 -16.26 29.93
CA VAL A 490 31.59 -16.39 29.20
C VAL A 490 31.61 -15.40 28.04
N VAL A 491 32.63 -14.57 27.99
CA VAL A 491 32.83 -13.57 26.94
C VAL A 491 33.82 -14.10 25.92
N MET A 492 33.40 -14.16 24.66
CA MET A 492 34.23 -14.56 23.52
C MET A 492 34.52 -13.32 22.66
N PRO A 493 35.68 -12.66 22.82
CA PRO A 493 36.02 -11.46 22.05
C PRO A 493 36.09 -11.73 20.54
N LEU A 494 35.74 -10.72 19.75
CA LEU A 494 35.92 -10.69 18.30
C LEU A 494 37.23 -9.98 17.95
N ASP A 495 37.77 -10.29 16.76
CA ASP A 495 38.94 -9.62 16.18
C ASP A 495 38.69 -8.14 15.78
N GLY A 496 37.46 -7.65 15.96
CA GLY A 496 37.07 -6.25 15.81
C GLY A 496 35.56 -6.06 16.01
N PRO A 497 35.08 -4.81 16.12
CA PRO A 497 33.67 -4.53 16.38
C PRO A 497 32.78 -4.80 15.16
N LEU A 498 31.53 -5.19 15.44
CA LEU A 498 30.40 -5.30 14.53
C LEU A 498 29.47 -4.10 14.71
N LEU A 499 29.01 -3.54 13.58
CA LEU A 499 27.98 -2.51 13.56
C LEU A 499 26.59 -3.12 13.79
N PRO A 500 25.58 -2.31 14.16
CA PRO A 500 24.19 -2.78 14.29
C PRO A 500 23.68 -3.45 13.01
N ALA A 501 23.50 -4.77 13.06
CA ALA A 501 22.87 -5.56 12.01
C ALA A 501 22.42 -6.91 12.58
N ASP A 502 21.78 -7.71 11.73
CA ASP A 502 21.49 -9.10 12.05
C ASP A 502 22.62 -9.98 11.51
N TRP A 503 23.47 -10.45 12.43
CA TRP A 503 24.64 -11.27 12.13
C TRP A 503 24.33 -12.75 12.26
N THR A 504 25.16 -13.59 11.65
CA THR A 504 25.12 -15.05 11.83
C THR A 504 26.49 -15.53 12.28
N ALA A 505 26.55 -16.30 13.36
CA ALA A 505 27.77 -16.90 13.87
C ALA A 505 27.79 -18.40 13.55
N GLU A 506 28.93 -18.92 13.03
CA GLU A 506 29.19 -20.36 12.93
C GLU A 506 29.95 -20.81 14.18
N ILE A 507 29.27 -21.58 15.02
CA ILE A 507 29.77 -22.04 16.31
C ILE A 507 30.07 -23.54 16.23
N ASN A 508 31.33 -23.90 16.35
CA ASN A 508 31.76 -25.29 16.53
C ASN A 508 31.93 -25.56 18.01
N TYR A 509 31.28 -26.58 18.54
CA TYR A 509 31.28 -26.88 19.97
C TYR A 509 31.37 -28.37 20.28
N LEU A 510 31.85 -28.69 21.48
CA LEU A 510 31.85 -30.03 22.07
C LEU A 510 31.09 -29.97 23.40
N ALA A 511 29.96 -30.67 23.50
CA ALA A 511 29.14 -30.70 24.71
C ALA A 511 29.12 -32.10 25.36
N ASN A 512 28.94 -32.14 26.68
CA ASN A 512 28.84 -33.39 27.46
C ASN A 512 27.43 -34.00 27.45
N SER A 513 26.38 -33.19 27.24
CA SER A 513 24.98 -33.59 27.41
C SER A 513 24.05 -32.71 26.55
N GLU A 514 22.79 -33.15 26.42
CA GLU A 514 21.73 -32.35 25.83
C GLU A 514 21.43 -31.11 26.68
N GLY A 515 21.21 -29.97 26.03
CA GLY A 515 20.90 -28.74 26.75
C GLY A 515 20.69 -27.52 25.86
N SER A 516 20.85 -26.35 26.45
CA SER A 516 20.85 -25.10 25.69
C SER A 516 21.79 -24.06 26.27
N LEU A 517 22.32 -23.23 25.39
CA LEU A 517 23.07 -22.02 25.71
C LEU A 517 22.20 -20.80 25.44
N THR A 518 22.52 -19.68 26.08
CA THR A 518 22.03 -18.36 25.69
C THR A 518 23.21 -17.59 25.11
N MET A 519 23.04 -17.05 23.90
CA MET A 519 24.07 -16.31 23.17
C MET A 519 23.58 -14.92 22.78
N SER A 520 24.43 -13.90 22.89
CA SER A 520 24.13 -12.55 22.40
C SER A 520 25.40 -11.84 21.95
N LEU A 521 25.26 -10.78 21.16
CA LEU A 521 26.33 -9.78 21.03
C LEU A 521 26.37 -8.89 22.28
N THR A 522 27.45 -8.12 22.44
CA THR A 522 27.61 -7.13 23.53
C THR A 522 26.40 -6.20 23.63
N GLU A 523 25.88 -5.73 22.50
CA GLU A 523 24.68 -4.90 22.36
C GLU A 523 23.66 -5.63 21.47
N GLY A 524 23.15 -6.76 21.95
CA GLY A 524 22.21 -7.58 21.20
C GLY A 524 21.20 -8.30 22.09
N MET A 525 20.13 -8.79 21.46
CA MET A 525 19.13 -9.60 22.16
C MET A 525 19.66 -11.01 22.41
N PRO A 526 19.43 -11.60 23.59
CA PRO A 526 19.82 -12.97 23.89
C PRO A 526 18.98 -13.98 23.10
N VAL A 527 19.66 -14.99 22.56
CA VAL A 527 19.09 -16.05 21.75
C VAL A 527 19.40 -17.39 22.39
N LYS A 528 18.38 -18.24 22.51
CA LYS A 528 18.52 -19.60 23.02
C LYS A 528 19.01 -20.53 21.90
N VAL A 529 20.07 -21.27 22.16
CA VAL A 529 20.72 -22.17 21.20
C VAL A 529 20.69 -23.59 21.76
N PRO A 530 20.02 -24.55 21.10
CA PRO A 530 20.05 -25.95 21.52
C PRO A 530 21.46 -26.53 21.30
N VAL A 531 21.90 -27.39 22.22
CA VAL A 531 23.17 -28.09 22.13
C VAL A 531 23.00 -29.58 22.37
N HIS A 532 23.73 -30.38 21.58
CA HIS A 532 23.72 -31.84 21.57
C HIS A 532 25.08 -32.38 22.03
N PRO A 533 25.14 -33.57 22.66
CA PRO A 533 26.39 -34.15 23.10
C PRO A 533 27.32 -34.47 21.92
N GLY A 534 28.63 -34.42 22.17
CA GLY A 534 29.65 -34.64 21.16
C GLY A 534 30.03 -33.38 20.38
N LEU A 535 30.84 -33.59 19.32
CA LEU A 535 31.33 -32.51 18.47
C LEU A 535 30.27 -32.12 17.46
N ASN A 536 29.83 -30.86 17.51
CA ASN A 536 28.72 -30.36 16.72
C ASN A 536 29.04 -28.97 16.15
N ARG A 537 28.25 -28.57 15.16
CA ARG A 537 28.25 -27.23 14.58
C ARG A 537 26.84 -26.67 14.59
N VAL A 538 26.72 -25.41 15.01
CA VAL A 538 25.45 -24.67 14.98
C VAL A 538 25.68 -23.27 14.41
N PHE A 539 24.73 -22.81 13.61
CA PHE A 539 24.65 -21.46 13.08
C PHE A 539 23.61 -20.69 13.87
N VAL A 540 23.98 -19.51 14.39
CA VAL A 540 23.14 -18.75 15.32
C VAL A 540 22.93 -17.34 14.78
N ARG A 541 21.68 -16.89 14.74
CA ARG A 541 21.31 -15.52 14.41
C ARG A 541 21.54 -14.63 15.64
N LEU A 542 22.41 -13.64 15.52
CA LEU A 542 22.76 -12.71 16.58
C LEU A 542 22.52 -11.27 16.10
N SER A 543 21.37 -10.71 16.43
CA SER A 543 21.03 -9.32 16.14
C SER A 543 21.74 -8.37 17.10
N GLY A 544 22.30 -7.26 16.60
CA GLY A 544 22.87 -6.21 17.42
C GLY A 544 24.22 -5.71 16.93
N ALA A 545 24.97 -5.12 17.85
CA ALA A 545 26.31 -4.60 17.64
C ALA A 545 27.26 -5.07 18.75
N GLY A 546 28.55 -4.83 18.59
CA GLY A 546 29.53 -5.06 19.64
C GLY A 546 30.79 -5.78 19.19
N ASP A 547 31.63 -6.09 20.16
CA ASP A 547 32.99 -6.61 20.00
C ASP A 547 33.18 -8.01 20.63
N ALA A 548 32.12 -8.62 21.16
CA ALA A 548 32.17 -9.94 21.75
C ALA A 548 30.83 -10.67 21.60
N VAL A 549 30.89 -12.01 21.65
CA VAL A 549 29.72 -12.87 21.87
C VAL A 549 29.72 -13.26 23.34
N ARG A 550 28.60 -13.02 24.02
CA ARG A 550 28.35 -13.45 25.40
C ARG A 550 27.61 -14.77 25.38
N VAL A 551 28.05 -15.71 26.21
CA VAL A 551 27.49 -17.07 26.27
C VAL A 551 27.25 -17.47 27.71
N SER A 552 26.08 -18.03 27.99
CA SER A 552 25.77 -18.66 29.29
C SER A 552 25.10 -20.02 29.08
N ALA A 553 25.36 -20.96 29.99
CA ALA A 553 24.72 -22.27 29.97
C ALA A 553 23.39 -22.23 30.74
N ASN A 554 22.30 -22.65 30.09
CA ASN A 554 20.97 -22.65 30.71
C ASN A 554 20.66 -23.97 31.45
N THR A 555 21.35 -25.05 31.09
CA THR A 555 21.05 -26.40 31.56
C THR A 555 22.03 -26.80 32.66
N ALA A 556 21.52 -27.37 33.76
CA ALA A 556 22.33 -27.80 34.89
C ALA A 556 23.32 -28.91 34.48
N ALA A 557 24.55 -28.85 34.99
CA ALA A 557 25.64 -29.77 34.70
C ALA A 557 26.05 -29.85 33.21
N LEU A 558 25.63 -28.86 32.40
CA LEU A 558 26.08 -28.72 31.03
C LEU A 558 27.49 -28.14 31.02
N SER A 559 28.39 -28.75 30.25
CA SER A 559 29.74 -28.25 29.98
C SER A 559 29.96 -28.27 28.47
N VAL A 560 30.26 -27.09 27.91
CA VAL A 560 30.45 -26.90 26.47
C VAL A 560 31.80 -26.24 26.20
N CYS A 561 32.61 -26.88 25.38
CA CYS A 561 33.79 -26.27 24.78
C CYS A 561 33.41 -25.61 23.46
N ILE A 562 33.66 -24.31 23.31
CA ILE A 562 33.36 -23.54 22.09
C ILE A 562 34.67 -23.11 21.43
N ALA A 563 34.81 -23.44 20.14
CA ALA A 563 35.95 -23.06 19.32
C ALA A 563 35.77 -21.68 18.66
N SER A 564 36.87 -21.14 18.14
CA SER A 564 36.86 -19.97 17.26
C SER A 564 36.05 -20.26 15.99
N GLY A 565 35.33 -19.26 15.50
CA GLY A 565 34.49 -19.36 14.31
C GLY A 565 34.17 -17.99 13.71
N PRO A 566 33.72 -17.95 12.45
CA PRO A 566 33.36 -16.71 11.77
C PRO A 566 32.01 -16.17 12.24
N ILE A 567 31.89 -14.85 12.17
CA ILE A 567 30.62 -14.11 12.28
C ILE A 567 30.50 -13.19 11.06
N GLY A 568 29.35 -13.25 10.40
CA GLY A 568 29.10 -12.42 9.22
C GLY A 568 27.70 -12.61 8.64
N PHE A 569 27.57 -12.29 7.36
CA PHE A 569 26.35 -12.49 6.59
C PHE A 569 26.26 -13.91 6.06
N VAL A 570 25.05 -14.37 5.77
CA VAL A 570 24.82 -15.66 5.11
C VAL A 570 24.92 -15.45 3.60
N ALA A 571 25.72 -16.28 2.94
CA ALA A 571 25.87 -16.28 1.48
C ALA A 571 25.64 -17.70 0.91
N PRO A 572 25.02 -17.83 -0.28
CA PRO A 572 24.96 -19.11 -0.99
C PRO A 572 26.35 -19.68 -1.26
N ARG A 573 26.47 -21.00 -1.24
CA ARG A 573 27.71 -21.72 -1.58
C ARG A 573 28.08 -21.66 -3.06
#